data_AF-A0A963V6G7-F1
#
_entry.id   AF-A0A963V6G7-F1
#
_cell.length_a   1.000
_cell.length_b   1.000
_cell.length_c   1.000
_cell.angle_alpha   90.00
_cell.angle_beta   90.00
_cell.angle_gamma   90.00
#
_symmetry.space_group_name_H-M   'P 1'
#
loop_
_entity.id
_entity.type
_entity.pdbx_description
1 polymer ?
#
loop_
_entity_poly.entity_id
_entity_poly.type
_entity_poly.pdbx_seq_one_letter_code
_entity_poly.pdbx_strand_id
1 'polypeptide(L)'
;IDRLVIATNQNDILHRCMTTGRYEMGGVKPSISPSMDIEISSNFERALFEAYGRDGGAVAQLMAEMKAQGGFAVSQGAMQWLGETFASGRVSEDETRAAIAAERAASGELLCPHSAIGV
;
A
#
# COMPACT_ATOMS: atom_id res chain seq x y z
N ILE A 1 -9.18 -7.82 16.04
CA ILE A 1 -8.58 -6.91 15.04
C ILE A 1 -9.75 -6.26 14.35
N ASP A 2 -9.90 -4.94 14.51
CA ASP A 2 -11.07 -4.24 13.97
C ASP A 2 -10.86 -3.83 12.52
N ARG A 3 -9.64 -3.40 12.18
CA ARG A 3 -9.26 -3.02 10.81
C ARG A 3 -7.76 -3.20 10.59
N LEU A 4 -7.36 -3.56 9.37
CA LEU A 4 -5.97 -3.53 8.93
C LEU A 4 -5.73 -2.26 8.12
N VAL A 5 -4.70 -1.47 8.46
CA VAL A 5 -4.41 -0.19 7.79
C VAL A 5 -3.07 -0.30 7.06
N ILE A 6 -3.10 -0.04 5.76
CA ILE A 6 -1.90 0.03 4.92
C ILE A 6 -1.39 1.47 4.94
N ALA A 7 -0.28 1.72 5.64
CA ALA A 7 0.41 3.00 5.59
C ALA A 7 1.55 2.93 4.56
N THR A 8 1.54 3.83 3.57
CA THR A 8 2.60 3.94 2.56
C THR A 8 3.26 5.30 2.64
N ASN A 9 4.52 5.38 2.21
CA ASN A 9 5.13 6.66 1.88
C ASN A 9 4.64 7.12 0.49
N GLN A 10 5.40 8.01 -0.15
CA GLN A 10 5.14 8.49 -1.51
C GLN A 10 5.14 7.42 -2.61
N ASN A 11 5.69 6.22 -2.36
CA ASN A 11 5.60 5.04 -3.21
C ASN A 11 4.32 4.29 -2.85
N ASP A 12 3.21 4.80 -3.36
CA ASP A 12 1.87 4.62 -2.81
C ASP A 12 0.97 3.68 -3.65
N ILE A 13 1.57 2.74 -4.37
CA ILE A 13 0.83 1.85 -5.29
C ILE A 13 -0.36 1.15 -4.62
N LEU A 14 -0.22 0.75 -3.36
CA LEU A 14 -1.30 0.14 -2.59
C LEU A 14 -2.40 1.16 -2.26
N HIS A 15 -2.05 2.37 -1.83
CA HIS A 15 -3.03 3.40 -1.54
C HIS A 15 -3.79 3.83 -2.81
N ARG A 16 -3.10 4.00 -3.94
CA ARG A 16 -3.72 4.26 -5.25
C ARG A 16 -4.64 3.14 -5.68
N CYS A 17 -4.24 1.88 -5.54
CA CYS A 17 -5.10 0.74 -5.83
C CYS A 17 -6.37 0.75 -4.97
N MET A 18 -6.23 0.96 -3.66
CA MET A 18 -7.36 0.98 -2.72
C MET A 18 -8.34 2.15 -2.97
N THR A 19 -7.87 3.25 -3.56
CA THR A 19 -8.70 4.44 -3.84
C THR A 19 -9.28 4.49 -5.25
N THR A 20 -8.56 3.96 -6.23
CA THR A 20 -8.93 4.06 -7.67
C THR A 20 -9.35 2.73 -8.29
N GLY A 21 -9.04 1.61 -7.64
CA GLY A 21 -9.19 0.27 -8.21
C GLY A 21 -8.12 -0.09 -9.26
N ARG A 22 -7.10 0.74 -9.47
CA ARG A 22 -6.02 0.46 -10.42
C ARG A 22 -4.70 0.18 -9.69
N TYR A 23 -4.12 -0.99 -9.95
CA TYR A 23 -2.82 -1.38 -9.43
C TYR A 23 -1.78 -1.20 -10.53
N GLU A 24 -1.06 -0.08 -10.50
CA GLU A 24 -0.20 0.38 -11.61
C GLU A 24 1.14 0.91 -11.09
N MET A 25 2.22 0.51 -11.77
CA MET A 25 3.56 1.02 -11.50
C MET A 25 3.62 2.53 -11.79
N GLY A 26 4.37 3.27 -10.97
CA GLY A 26 4.54 4.72 -11.10
C GLY A 26 5.99 5.19 -11.06
N GLY A 27 6.95 4.25 -11.06
CA GLY A 27 8.35 4.50 -10.74
C GLY A 27 8.59 4.66 -9.23
N VAL A 28 9.83 4.37 -8.81
CA VAL A 28 10.27 4.50 -7.42
C VAL A 28 10.85 5.89 -7.16
N LYS A 29 10.42 6.52 -6.06
CA LYS A 29 10.94 7.78 -5.55
C LYS A 29 11.68 7.54 -4.23
N PRO A 30 13.00 7.81 -4.17
CA PRO A 30 13.75 7.68 -2.92
C PRO A 30 13.12 8.48 -1.78
N SER A 31 13.05 7.90 -0.59
CA SER A 31 12.51 8.55 0.62
C SER A 31 13.39 8.30 1.85
N ILE A 32 13.08 9.00 2.95
CA ILE A 32 13.65 8.70 4.28
C ILE A 32 13.22 7.37 4.89
N SER A 33 12.31 6.62 4.25
CA SER A 33 11.87 5.29 4.67
C SER A 33 12.17 4.26 3.57
N PRO A 34 13.45 4.03 3.22
CA PRO A 34 13.85 3.35 1.98
C PRO A 34 13.38 1.90 1.89
N SER A 35 13.09 1.24 3.01
CA SER A 35 12.55 -0.13 3.00
C SER A 35 11.10 -0.20 2.50
N MET A 36 10.42 0.94 2.38
CA MET A 36 9.06 1.06 1.84
C MET A 36 9.05 1.62 0.41
N ASP A 37 10.21 1.90 -0.19
CA ASP A 37 10.34 2.42 -1.55
C ASP A 37 10.15 1.30 -2.58
N ILE A 38 8.91 0.84 -2.71
CA ILE A 38 8.54 -0.29 -3.59
C ILE A 38 7.77 0.17 -4.82
N GLU A 39 8.06 -0.44 -5.96
CA GLU A 39 7.25 -0.28 -7.17
C GLU A 39 6.08 -1.26 -7.22
N ILE A 40 6.29 -2.46 -6.70
CA ILE A 40 5.30 -3.54 -6.62
C ILE A 40 5.41 -4.18 -5.23
N SER A 41 4.27 -4.39 -4.58
CA SER A 41 4.19 -5.19 -3.36
C SER A 41 4.06 -6.67 -3.70
N SER A 42 5.13 -7.43 -3.50
CA SER A 42 5.20 -8.87 -3.83
C SER A 42 4.17 -9.72 -3.08
N ASN A 43 3.74 -9.28 -1.88
CA ASN A 43 2.74 -10.00 -1.10
C ASN A 43 1.31 -9.62 -1.44
N PHE A 44 1.07 -8.55 -2.22
CA PHE A 44 -0.27 -8.12 -2.56
C PHE A 44 -1.02 -9.13 -3.43
N GLU A 45 -0.29 -9.95 -4.20
CA GLU A 45 -0.85 -11.09 -4.94
C GLU A 45 -1.66 -12.04 -4.03
N ARG A 46 -1.22 -12.25 -2.77
CA ARG A 46 -1.94 -13.10 -1.81
C ARG A 46 -3.25 -12.47 -1.35
N ALA A 47 -3.27 -11.14 -1.17
CA ALA A 47 -4.49 -10.43 -0.84
C ALA A 47 -5.48 -10.45 -2.01
N LEU A 48 -4.99 -10.31 -3.25
CA LEU A 48 -5.80 -10.48 -4.46
C LEU A 48 -6.38 -11.89 -4.55
N PHE A 49 -5.58 -12.92 -4.25
CA PHE A 49 -6.08 -14.30 -4.24
C PHE A 49 -7.27 -14.50 -3.31
N GLU A 50 -7.22 -13.97 -2.09
CA GLU A 50 -8.37 -14.01 -1.17
C GLU A 50 -9.55 -13.16 -1.69
N ALA A 51 -9.29 -11.96 -2.21
CA ALA A 51 -10.30 -11.05 -2.76
C ALA A 51 -11.05 -11.62 -3.98
N TYR A 52 -10.39 -12.46 -4.77
CA TYR A 52 -10.96 -13.18 -5.91
C TYR A 52 -11.53 -14.55 -5.54
N GLY A 53 -11.77 -14.81 -4.25
CA GLY A 53 -12.37 -16.07 -3.80
C GLY A 53 -11.48 -17.28 -4.05
N ARG A 54 -10.15 -17.10 -3.99
CA ARG A 54 -9.13 -18.12 -4.22
C ARG A 54 -9.10 -18.67 -5.65
N ASP A 55 -9.52 -17.87 -6.62
CA ASP A 55 -9.36 -18.17 -8.04
C ASP A 55 -7.93 -17.86 -8.51
N GLY A 56 -7.11 -18.91 -8.62
CA GLY A 56 -5.74 -18.79 -9.11
C GLY A 56 -5.63 -18.42 -10.60
N GLY A 57 -6.65 -18.73 -11.41
CA GLY A 57 -6.68 -18.38 -12.82
C GLY A 57 -6.87 -16.87 -13.01
N ALA A 58 -7.80 -16.29 -12.25
CA ALA A 58 -8.02 -14.85 -12.25
C ALA A 58 -6.76 -14.08 -11.80
N VAL A 59 -6.11 -14.51 -10.71
CA VAL A 59 -4.86 -13.87 -10.24
C VAL A 59 -3.73 -14.01 -11.25
N ALA A 60 -3.57 -15.18 -11.87
CA ALA A 60 -2.55 -15.40 -12.89
C ALA A 60 -2.76 -14.46 -14.10
N GLN A 61 -4.00 -14.19 -14.49
CA GLN A 61 -4.31 -13.21 -15.54
C GLN A 61 -3.88 -11.80 -15.14
N LEU A 62 -4.19 -11.34 -13.92
CA LEU A 62 -3.77 -10.03 -13.43
C LEU A 62 -2.24 -9.89 -13.41
N MET A 63 -1.53 -10.92 -12.97
CA MET A 63 -0.07 -10.92 -12.97
C MET A 63 0.52 -10.89 -14.39
N ALA A 64 -0.13 -11.55 -15.35
CA ALA A 64 0.24 -11.45 -16.76
C ALA A 64 0.01 -10.03 -17.32
N GLU A 65 -1.12 -9.39 -16.99
CA GLU A 65 -1.43 -8.01 -17.36
C GLU A 65 -0.42 -7.03 -16.76
N MET A 66 -0.08 -7.17 -15.47
CA MET A 66 0.97 -6.40 -14.82
C MET A 66 2.29 -6.49 -15.60
N LYS A 67 2.72 -7.70 -15.93
CA LYS A 67 3.99 -7.92 -16.66
C LYS A 67 3.96 -7.32 -18.06
N ALA A 68 2.82 -7.34 -18.74
CA ALA A 68 2.69 -6.87 -20.12
C ALA A 68 2.49 -5.35 -20.23
N GLN A 69 1.76 -4.75 -19.30
CA GLN A 69 1.25 -3.37 -19.42
C GLN A 69 1.72 -2.45 -18.29
N GLY A 70 2.35 -2.99 -17.23
CA GLY A 70 2.77 -2.22 -16.06
C GLY A 70 1.64 -1.94 -15.07
N GLY A 71 0.48 -2.58 -15.23
CA GLY A 71 -0.65 -2.42 -14.32
C GLY A 71 -1.91 -3.14 -14.77
N PHE A 72 -2.91 -3.17 -13.90
CA PHE A 72 -4.24 -3.74 -14.16
C PHE A 72 -5.34 -3.07 -13.32
N ALA A 73 -6.58 -3.26 -13.74
CA ALA A 73 -7.75 -2.86 -12.96
C ALA A 73 -8.25 -4.04 -12.10
N VAL A 74 -8.57 -3.76 -10.84
CA VAL A 74 -9.15 -4.72 -9.90
C VAL A 74 -10.66 -4.73 -10.08
N SER A 75 -11.26 -5.93 -10.12
CA SER A 75 -12.70 -6.08 -10.29
C SER A 75 -13.47 -5.44 -9.13
N GLN A 76 -14.71 -5.00 -9.38
CA GLN A 76 -15.54 -4.37 -8.36
C GLN A 76 -15.75 -5.27 -7.13
N GLY A 77 -15.97 -6.58 -7.33
CA GLY A 77 -16.14 -7.53 -6.24
C GLY A 77 -14.88 -7.67 -5.37
N ALA A 78 -13.72 -7.76 -6.00
CA ALA A 78 -12.44 -7.80 -5.28
C ALA A 78 -12.13 -6.47 -4.58
N MET A 79 -12.46 -5.33 -5.20
CA MET A 79 -12.33 -4.01 -4.58
C MET A 79 -13.23 -3.85 -3.35
N GLN A 80 -14.45 -4.39 -3.39
CA GLN A 80 -15.34 -4.40 -2.24
C GLN A 80 -14.72 -5.21 -1.09
N TRP A 81 -14.27 -6.44 -1.37
CA TRP A 81 -13.64 -7.27 -0.35
C TRP A 81 -12.39 -6.61 0.26
N LEU A 82 -11.53 -6.02 -0.58
CA LEU A 82 -10.35 -5.28 -0.14
C LEU A 82 -10.76 -4.10 0.74
N GLY A 83 -11.80 -3.35 0.35
CA GLY A 83 -12.35 -2.24 1.12
C GLY A 83 -13.09 -2.64 2.40
N GLU A 84 -13.51 -3.89 2.54
CA GLU A 84 -14.04 -4.43 3.81
C GLU A 84 -12.91 -4.87 4.75
N THR A 85 -11.77 -5.28 4.20
CA THR A 85 -10.63 -5.84 4.96
C THR A 85 -9.60 -4.77 5.35
N PHE A 86 -9.27 -3.86 4.43
CA PHE A 86 -8.16 -2.92 4.54
C PHE A 86 -8.62 -1.47 4.45
N ALA A 87 -8.04 -0.61 5.28
CA ALA A 87 -7.96 0.83 5.00
C ALA A 87 -6.55 1.15 4.47
N SER A 88 -6.36 2.34 3.89
CA SER A 88 -5.03 2.77 3.45
C SER A 88 -4.82 4.26 3.61
N GLY A 89 -3.56 4.65 3.77
CA GLY A 89 -3.13 6.05 3.82
C GLY A 89 -1.75 6.22 3.17
N ARG A 90 -1.54 7.40 2.60
CA ARG A 90 -0.25 7.85 2.07
C ARG A 90 0.25 9.00 2.94
N VAL A 91 1.53 8.94 3.30
CA VAL A 91 2.20 10.00 4.08
C VAL A 91 3.38 10.55 3.28
N SER A 92 3.54 11.87 3.26
CA SER A 92 4.68 12.57 2.67
C SER A 92 5.89 12.58 3.60
N GLU A 93 7.06 12.98 3.10
CA GLU A 93 8.26 13.13 3.93
C GLU A 93 8.09 14.21 5.00
N ASP A 94 7.40 15.31 4.67
CA ASP A 94 7.15 16.40 5.62
C ASP A 94 6.20 15.96 6.74
N GLU A 95 5.13 15.24 6.40
CA GLU A 95 4.21 14.65 7.39
C GLU A 95 4.94 13.61 8.26
N THR A 96 5.81 12.80 7.67
CA THR A 96 6.62 11.82 8.43
C THR A 96 7.54 12.53 9.43
N ARG A 97 8.22 13.61 9.02
CA ARG A 97 9.09 14.41 9.91
C ARG A 97 8.28 15.09 11.01
N ALA A 98 7.10 15.60 10.67
CA ALA A 98 6.19 16.22 11.62
C ALA A 98 5.72 15.20 12.67
N ALA A 99 5.37 13.98 12.26
CA ALA A 99 4.99 12.89 13.17
C ALA A 99 6.13 12.51 14.14
N ILE A 100 7.36 12.37 13.64
CA ILE A 100 8.54 12.11 14.50
C ILE A 100 8.73 13.22 15.53
N ALA A 101 8.64 14.49 15.10
CA ALA A 101 8.80 15.64 15.99
C ALA A 101 7.68 15.73 17.04
N ALA A 102 6.45 15.48 16.63
CA ALA A 102 5.28 15.49 17.49
C ALA A 102 5.35 14.38 18.55
N GLU A 103 5.68 13.14 18.16
CA GLU A 103 5.78 12.02 19.09
C GLU A 103 6.88 12.27 20.13
N ARG A 104 8.07 12.71 19.67
CA ARG A 104 9.16 13.06 20.59
C ARG A 104 8.79 14.16 21.57
N ALA A 105 8.00 15.14 21.15
CA ALA A 105 7.54 16.22 22.03
C ALA A 105 6.47 15.75 23.02
N ALA A 106 5.58 14.85 22.59
CA ALA A 106 4.45 14.39 23.38
C ALA A 106 4.82 13.30 24.41
N SER A 107 5.66 12.33 24.02
CA SER A 107 5.98 11.15 24.84
C SER A 107 7.47 11.05 25.22
N GLY A 108 8.35 11.79 24.52
CA GLY A 108 9.79 11.64 24.63
C GLY A 108 10.36 10.49 23.78
N GLU A 109 9.52 9.70 23.11
CA GLU A 109 9.95 8.61 22.25
C GLU A 109 10.43 9.11 20.89
N LEU A 110 11.52 8.55 20.37
CA LEU A 110 12.03 8.86 19.04
C LEU A 110 11.71 7.71 18.08
N LEU A 111 10.76 7.93 17.18
CA LEU A 111 10.40 6.98 16.14
C LEU A 111 11.39 7.01 14.97
N CYS A 112 11.64 5.84 14.38
CA CYS A 112 12.26 5.80 13.05
C CYS A 112 11.23 6.20 11.97
N PRO A 113 11.66 6.63 10.77
CA PRO A 113 10.75 7.09 9.72
C PRO A 113 9.68 6.08 9.31
N HIS A 114 10.03 4.79 9.27
CA HIS A 114 9.08 3.72 8.93
C HIS A 114 7.96 3.60 9.96
N SER A 115 8.29 3.68 11.26
CA SER A 115 7.30 3.65 12.33
C SER A 115 6.42 4.89 12.31
N ALA A 116 7.01 6.07 12.07
CA ALA A 116 6.29 7.33 12.02
C ALA A 116 5.28 7.43 10.87
N ILE A 117 5.47 6.68 9.78
CA ILE A 117 4.45 6.58 8.70
C ILE A 117 3.18 5.86 9.19
N GLY A 118 3.30 4.97 10.18
CA GLY A 118 2.17 4.21 10.74
C GLY A 118 1.43 4.90 11.89
N VAL A 119 1.91 6.06 12.35
CA VAL A 119 1.35 6.84 13.47
C VAL A 119 0.61 8.06 12.93
#